data_AF-A0A0R3PKJ2-F1
#
_entry.id   AF-A0A0R3PKJ2-F1
#
_cell.length_a   1.000
_cell.length_b   1.000
_cell.length_c   1.000
_cell.angle_alpha   90.00
_cell.angle_beta   90.00
_cell.angle_gamma   90.00
#
_symmetry.space_group_name_H-M   'P 1'
#
loop_
_entity.id
_entity.type
_entity.pdbx_description
1 polymer ?
#
loop_
_entity_poly.entity_id
_entity_poly.type
_entity_poly.pdbx_seq_one_letter_code
_entity_poly.pdbx_strand_id
1 'polypeptide(L)'
;MVQTRSRSATQRIVLSTLYLGTGAPEQALVESIDSNLKERENLQVVVLLDHLRGTRGSAIGSSSTTLLKTIANRASVYLYHTPKLRGLLRHILPERTNEIIGLQHMKIYVFDDTVLLTGANLSTSYFINRQDRYVVFESCKELADFFHGVVAAVGKCSFQLCDQGSIELNPACSVHPFEGCFADYRALLRSCIDKVIAALPDKELLPHSLSDTIVYPLLQMGPFEYNEEYNLLKGLLSLQYEQLMFTEGKYSMDIITAAPKANGFFGATGTSGYIPSIYSRVSESVLQLKKRYNRSNVNLYEYYRDGWTFHAKGLWVETATETASLIGSSNFGYRSVHRDLEAQVLLVTSNEHLRDQLKEERNRLFDFASILDEVALRRADHHIPMVVRMITRLIRNLF
;
A
#
# COMPACT_ATOMS: atom_id res chain seq x y z
N MET A 1 -12.83 13.67 3.99
CA MET A 1 -12.46 13.70 2.56
C MET A 1 -13.11 12.58 1.76
N VAL A 2 -12.75 11.30 1.99
CA VAL A 2 -13.31 10.14 1.25
C VAL A 2 -14.84 10.17 1.23
N GLN A 3 -15.49 10.28 2.39
CA GLN A 3 -16.96 10.36 2.50
C GLN A 3 -17.55 11.54 1.72
N THR A 4 -16.96 12.74 1.85
CA THR A 4 -17.41 13.95 1.14
C THR A 4 -17.36 13.74 -0.37
N ARG A 5 -16.26 13.18 -0.89
CA ARG A 5 -16.10 12.91 -2.32
C ARG A 5 -17.00 11.78 -2.80
N SER A 6 -17.20 10.73 -2.00
CA SER A 6 -18.19 9.69 -2.28
C SER A 6 -19.60 10.26 -2.44
N ARG A 7 -19.95 11.31 -1.68
CA ARG A 7 -21.26 11.95 -1.75
C ARG A 7 -21.42 12.86 -2.97
N SER A 8 -20.33 13.50 -3.42
CA SER A 8 -20.36 14.46 -4.53
C SER A 8 -20.04 13.87 -5.89
N ALA A 9 -19.44 12.67 -5.95
CA ALA A 9 -19.07 12.01 -7.20
C ALA A 9 -20.29 11.81 -8.12
N THR A 10 -20.13 12.08 -9.40
CA THR A 10 -21.22 12.09 -10.38
C THR A 10 -21.11 11.01 -11.45
N GLN A 11 -19.90 10.51 -11.73
CA GLN A 11 -19.61 9.53 -12.76
C GLN A 11 -19.11 8.21 -12.18
N ARG A 12 -18.14 8.25 -11.27
CA ARG A 12 -17.55 7.02 -10.71
C ARG A 12 -16.98 7.17 -9.30
N ILE A 13 -17.04 6.07 -8.56
CA ILE A 13 -16.31 5.85 -7.31
C ILE A 13 -15.54 4.54 -7.44
N VAL A 14 -14.22 4.58 -7.31
CA VAL A 14 -13.38 3.38 -7.32
C VAL A 14 -12.61 3.30 -6.01
N LEU A 15 -12.78 2.21 -5.27
CA LEU A 15 -12.12 1.99 -3.98
C LEU A 15 -11.31 0.70 -4.02
N SER A 16 -9.99 0.81 -4.02
CA SER A 16 -9.07 -0.31 -3.84
C SER A 16 -8.48 -0.21 -2.44
N THR A 17 -8.64 -1.22 -1.60
CA THR A 17 -8.10 -1.24 -0.24
C THR A 17 -7.95 -2.67 0.28
N LEU A 18 -7.05 -2.91 1.25
CA LEU A 18 -6.85 -4.27 1.76
C LEU A 18 -8.14 -4.83 2.39
N TYR A 19 -8.81 -3.98 3.18
CA TYR A 19 -10.09 -4.26 3.80
C TYR A 19 -10.78 -2.93 4.14
N LEU A 20 -12.11 -2.99 4.29
CA LEU A 20 -12.93 -1.90 4.82
C LEU A 20 -13.38 -2.29 6.23
N GLY A 21 -13.09 -1.44 7.22
CA GLY A 21 -13.49 -1.68 8.61
C GLY A 21 -15.01 -1.67 8.77
N THR A 22 -15.48 -2.05 9.96
CA THR A 22 -16.93 -2.16 10.24
C THR A 22 -17.41 -1.21 11.32
N GLY A 23 -16.58 -0.23 11.67
CA GLY A 23 -16.90 0.83 12.63
C GLY A 23 -17.89 1.86 12.08
N ALA A 24 -18.30 2.79 12.95
CA ALA A 24 -19.27 3.83 12.58
C ALA A 24 -18.80 4.73 11.43
N PRO A 25 -17.53 5.18 11.34
CA PRO A 25 -17.06 5.95 10.19
C PRO A 25 -17.17 5.20 8.85
N GLU A 26 -16.90 3.89 8.85
CA GLU A 26 -16.96 3.04 7.66
C GLU A 26 -18.40 2.78 7.24
N GLN A 27 -19.31 2.58 8.20
CA GLN A 27 -20.74 2.49 7.94
C GLN A 27 -21.25 3.79 7.29
N ALA A 28 -20.90 4.94 7.86
CA ALA A 28 -21.29 6.25 7.33
C ALA A 28 -20.70 6.53 5.93
N LEU A 29 -19.55 5.93 5.59
CA LEU A 29 -18.98 5.98 4.24
C LEU A 29 -19.85 5.15 3.27
N VAL A 30 -20.16 3.91 3.61
CA VAL A 30 -20.96 3.02 2.76
C VAL A 30 -22.39 3.55 2.58
N GLU A 31 -23.02 4.06 3.63
CA GLU A 31 -24.32 4.75 3.56
C GLU A 31 -24.28 5.97 2.64
N SER A 32 -23.17 6.73 2.64
CA SER A 32 -23.02 7.87 1.74
C SER A 32 -22.87 7.45 0.28
N ILE A 33 -22.26 6.29 0.01
CA ILE A 33 -22.17 5.72 -1.35
C ILE A 33 -23.54 5.19 -1.78
N ASP A 34 -24.24 4.47 -0.90
CA ASP A 34 -25.60 3.96 -1.16
C ASP A 34 -26.58 5.09 -1.47
N SER A 35 -26.55 6.16 -0.68
CA SER A 35 -27.38 7.35 -0.92
C SER A 35 -27.09 7.97 -2.29
N ASN A 36 -25.81 8.08 -2.67
CA ASN A 36 -25.43 8.62 -3.97
C ASN A 36 -25.86 7.71 -5.13
N LEU A 37 -25.71 6.39 -5.00
CA LEU A 37 -26.19 5.40 -5.98
C LEU A 37 -27.71 5.47 -6.21
N LYS A 38 -28.48 5.81 -5.16
CA LYS A 38 -29.93 6.03 -5.26
C LYS A 38 -30.30 7.33 -5.97
N GLU A 39 -29.52 8.39 -5.78
CA GLU A 39 -29.73 9.68 -6.44
C GLU A 39 -29.25 9.71 -7.90
N ARG A 40 -28.23 8.91 -8.24
CA ARG A 40 -27.56 8.94 -9.54
C ARG A 40 -27.55 7.57 -10.19
N GLU A 41 -28.47 7.36 -11.14
CA GLU A 41 -28.63 6.07 -11.83
C GLU A 41 -27.38 5.64 -12.61
N ASN A 42 -26.66 6.59 -13.19
CA ASN A 42 -25.46 6.35 -14.01
C ASN A 42 -24.14 6.27 -13.21
N LEU A 43 -24.18 6.47 -11.89
CA LEU A 43 -22.98 6.43 -11.05
C LEU A 43 -22.42 5.01 -11.00
N GLN A 44 -21.17 4.84 -11.42
CA GLN A 44 -20.48 3.55 -11.34
C GLN A 44 -19.71 3.43 -10.03
N VAL A 45 -19.88 2.33 -9.31
CA VAL A 45 -19.12 2.05 -8.08
C VAL A 45 -18.36 0.74 -8.23
N VAL A 46 -17.05 0.79 -8.08
CA VAL A 46 -16.16 -0.37 -8.10
C VAL A 46 -15.37 -0.43 -6.80
N VAL A 47 -15.46 -1.55 -6.10
CA VAL A 47 -14.69 -1.81 -4.87
C VAL A 47 -13.81 -3.04 -5.09
N LEU A 48 -12.54 -2.97 -4.74
CA LEU A 48 -11.61 -4.09 -4.77
C LEU A 48 -11.00 -4.28 -3.39
N LEU A 49 -11.23 -5.46 -2.82
CA LEU A 49 -10.67 -5.91 -1.54
C LEU A 49 -9.77 -7.11 -1.74
N ASP A 50 -8.93 -7.39 -0.75
CA ASP A 50 -8.36 -8.73 -0.59
C ASP A 50 -9.41 -9.69 -0.01
N HIS A 51 -9.50 -10.90 -0.58
CA HIS A 51 -10.52 -11.88 -0.21
C HIS A 51 -10.41 -12.31 1.25
N LEU A 52 -9.21 -12.64 1.73
CA LEU A 52 -9.01 -13.15 3.09
C LEU A 52 -9.19 -12.04 4.12
N ARG A 53 -8.80 -10.81 3.77
CA ARG A 53 -8.92 -9.66 4.66
C ARG A 53 -10.32 -9.08 4.68
N GLY A 54 -11.00 -9.06 3.54
CA GLY A 54 -12.36 -8.54 3.41
C GLY A 54 -13.45 -9.46 3.97
N THR A 55 -13.21 -10.77 4.03
CA THR A 55 -14.15 -11.75 4.61
C THR A 55 -13.93 -12.00 6.10
N ARG A 56 -12.83 -11.48 6.66
CA ARG A 56 -12.51 -11.66 8.08
C ARG A 56 -13.54 -10.95 8.96
N GLY A 57 -14.19 -11.72 9.83
CA GLY A 57 -15.15 -11.18 10.79
C GLY A 57 -14.49 -10.37 11.91
N SER A 58 -15.17 -9.32 12.35
CA SER A 58 -14.92 -8.63 13.61
C SER A 58 -15.40 -9.48 14.79
N ALA A 59 -15.15 -9.04 16.03
CA ALA A 59 -15.67 -9.71 17.23
C ALA A 59 -17.21 -9.80 17.27
N ILE A 60 -17.89 -8.98 16.46
CA ILE A 60 -19.36 -8.93 16.34
C ILE A 60 -19.84 -9.71 15.09
N GLY A 61 -18.95 -10.46 14.43
CA GLY A 61 -19.27 -11.27 13.25
C GLY A 61 -19.44 -10.47 11.94
N SER A 62 -19.26 -9.14 11.97
CA SER A 62 -19.32 -8.29 10.77
C SER A 62 -17.98 -8.24 10.04
N SER A 63 -17.99 -8.39 8.71
CA SER A 63 -16.81 -8.24 7.84
C SER A 63 -16.99 -7.06 6.86
N SER A 64 -15.95 -6.75 6.07
CA SER A 64 -16.09 -5.79 4.97
C SER A 64 -17.18 -6.21 3.99
N THR A 65 -17.29 -7.51 3.69
CA THR A 65 -18.32 -8.03 2.78
C THR A 65 -19.73 -7.92 3.37
N THR A 66 -19.91 -8.10 4.68
CA THR A 66 -21.22 -7.88 5.32
C THR A 66 -21.69 -6.45 5.15
N LEU A 67 -20.80 -5.47 5.34
CA LEU A 67 -21.15 -4.06 5.21
C LEU A 67 -21.40 -3.66 3.75
N LEU A 68 -20.51 -4.10 2.83
CA LEU A 68 -20.62 -3.79 1.40
C LEU A 68 -21.77 -4.53 0.69
N LYS A 69 -22.34 -5.57 1.30
CA LYS A 69 -23.55 -6.24 0.78
C LYS A 69 -24.68 -5.25 0.51
N THR A 70 -24.79 -4.20 1.33
CA THR A 70 -25.83 -3.15 1.20
C THR A 70 -25.81 -2.42 -0.15
N ILE A 71 -24.66 -2.35 -0.81
CA ILE A 71 -24.49 -1.71 -2.11
C ILE A 71 -24.18 -2.70 -3.25
N ALA A 72 -24.06 -3.99 -2.97
CA ALA A 72 -23.61 -5.00 -3.92
C ALA A 72 -24.58 -5.23 -5.10
N ASN A 73 -25.85 -4.80 -4.98
CA ASN A 73 -26.82 -4.82 -6.07
C ASN A 73 -26.59 -3.72 -7.13
N ARG A 74 -25.85 -2.66 -6.78
CA ARG A 74 -25.60 -1.48 -7.64
C ARG A 74 -24.11 -1.16 -7.82
N ALA A 75 -23.24 -1.83 -7.07
CA ALA A 75 -21.79 -1.69 -7.12
C ALA A 75 -21.11 -3.02 -7.46
N SER A 76 -20.01 -2.95 -8.20
CA SER A 76 -19.14 -4.10 -8.44
C SER A 76 -18.14 -4.24 -7.30
N VAL A 77 -18.36 -5.20 -6.40
CA VAL A 77 -17.49 -5.46 -5.25
C VAL A 77 -16.68 -6.73 -5.48
N TYR A 78 -15.38 -6.57 -5.71
CA TYR A 78 -14.43 -7.63 -6.02
C TYR A 78 -13.56 -8.02 -4.83
N LEU A 79 -13.18 -9.30 -4.78
CA LEU A 79 -12.40 -9.93 -3.72
C LEU A 79 -11.25 -10.72 -4.35
N TYR A 80 -10.07 -10.11 -4.39
CA TYR A 80 -8.87 -10.73 -4.96
C TYR A 80 -8.35 -11.83 -4.05
N HIS A 81 -8.09 -13.01 -4.61
CA HIS A 81 -7.45 -14.10 -3.90
C HIS A 81 -6.09 -14.39 -4.53
N THR A 82 -5.02 -14.39 -3.71
CA THR A 82 -3.69 -14.72 -4.22
C THR A 82 -3.67 -16.12 -4.83
N PRO A 83 -3.14 -16.27 -6.06
CA PRO A 83 -3.07 -17.58 -6.69
C PRO A 83 -1.91 -18.42 -6.15
N LYS A 84 -1.12 -17.92 -5.19
CA LYS A 84 -0.08 -18.71 -4.52
C LYS A 84 -0.59 -19.50 -3.31
N LEU A 85 -1.74 -19.12 -2.76
CA LEU A 85 -2.40 -19.87 -1.68
C LEU A 85 -3.32 -20.94 -2.30
N ARG A 86 -2.81 -22.16 -2.50
CA ARG A 86 -3.52 -23.28 -3.15
C ARG A 86 -3.35 -24.60 -2.42
N GLY A 87 -4.23 -25.58 -2.67
CA GLY A 87 -4.10 -26.95 -2.20
C GLY A 87 -4.00 -27.08 -0.66
N LEU A 88 -3.12 -27.96 -0.19
CA LEU A 88 -2.89 -28.23 1.24
C LEU A 88 -2.45 -26.98 2.03
N LEU A 89 -1.70 -26.06 1.42
CA LEU A 89 -1.28 -24.81 2.06
C LEU A 89 -2.47 -23.97 2.54
N ARG A 90 -3.57 -23.94 1.78
CA ARG A 90 -4.81 -23.24 2.17
C ARG A 90 -5.48 -23.87 3.40
N HIS A 91 -5.38 -25.19 3.55
CA HIS A 91 -6.08 -25.94 4.60
C HIS A 91 -5.28 -26.00 5.91
N ILE A 92 -3.95 -25.87 5.84
CA ILE A 92 -3.05 -26.04 6.98
C ILE A 92 -2.66 -24.70 7.60
N LEU A 93 -2.59 -23.62 6.81
CA LEU A 93 -2.14 -22.33 7.31
C LEU A 93 -3.25 -21.59 8.08
N PRO A 94 -2.98 -21.17 9.34
CA PRO A 94 -3.88 -20.27 10.06
C PRO A 94 -4.19 -19.00 9.27
N GLU A 95 -5.42 -18.48 9.40
CA GLU A 95 -5.86 -17.27 8.68
C GLU A 95 -4.90 -16.08 8.83
N ARG A 96 -4.27 -15.92 10.00
CA ARG A 96 -3.30 -14.84 10.28
C ARG A 96 -1.97 -15.01 9.55
N THR A 97 -1.58 -16.23 9.18
CA THR A 97 -0.32 -16.53 8.48
C THR A 97 -0.47 -16.54 6.95
N ASN A 98 -1.70 -16.58 6.44
CA ASN A 98 -1.97 -16.51 4.99
C ASN A 98 -1.50 -15.18 4.37
N GLU A 99 -1.42 -14.11 5.19
CA GLU A 99 -0.90 -12.80 4.83
C GLU A 99 0.59 -12.80 4.39
N ILE A 100 1.31 -13.88 4.66
CA ILE A 100 2.72 -14.05 4.28
C ILE A 100 2.85 -14.43 2.79
N ILE A 101 1.83 -15.04 2.19
CA ILE A 101 1.92 -15.63 0.84
C ILE A 101 1.78 -14.58 -0.27
N GLY A 102 1.00 -13.54 -0.03
CA GLY A 102 0.77 -12.42 -0.96
C GLY A 102 -0.68 -11.96 -0.91
N LEU A 103 -0.92 -10.66 -1.06
CA LEU A 103 -2.23 -10.04 -0.92
C LEU A 103 -2.47 -9.00 -2.01
N GLN A 104 -3.73 -8.62 -2.23
CA GLN A 104 -4.01 -7.31 -2.82
C GLN A 104 -3.60 -6.26 -1.80
N HIS A 105 -2.75 -5.30 -2.17
CA HIS A 105 -2.27 -4.29 -1.25
C HIS A 105 -2.33 -2.87 -1.81
N MET A 106 -2.94 -2.63 -2.97
CA MET A 106 -3.17 -1.27 -3.48
C MET A 106 -4.14 -0.49 -2.55
N LYS A 107 -3.92 0.82 -2.41
CA LYS A 107 -4.83 1.77 -1.76
C LYS A 107 -5.06 2.97 -2.66
N ILE A 108 -6.07 2.85 -3.51
CA ILE A 108 -6.39 3.80 -4.56
C ILE A 108 -7.86 4.17 -4.42
N TYR A 109 -8.14 5.47 -4.28
CA TYR A 109 -9.49 5.98 -4.14
C TYR A 109 -9.75 7.01 -5.24
N VAL A 110 -10.59 6.66 -6.22
CA VAL A 110 -10.95 7.52 -7.35
C VAL A 110 -12.36 8.03 -7.16
N PHE A 111 -12.56 9.33 -7.38
CA PHE A 111 -13.85 9.99 -7.40
C PHE A 111 -13.91 10.87 -8.65
N ASP A 112 -14.68 10.44 -9.65
CA ASP A 112 -14.67 11.04 -10.99
C ASP A 112 -13.23 11.11 -11.56
N ASP A 113 -12.69 12.31 -11.74
CA ASP A 113 -11.32 12.53 -12.22
C ASP A 113 -10.34 12.90 -11.09
N THR A 114 -10.74 12.73 -9.83
CA THR A 114 -9.85 12.88 -8.67
C THR A 114 -9.28 11.54 -8.26
N VAL A 115 -7.96 11.48 -8.02
CA VAL A 115 -7.29 10.32 -7.42
C VAL A 115 -6.75 10.68 -6.05
N LEU A 116 -7.10 9.91 -5.02
CA LEU A 116 -6.44 9.90 -3.72
C LEU A 116 -5.58 8.64 -3.61
N LEU A 117 -4.27 8.84 -3.45
CA LEU A 117 -3.31 7.79 -3.14
C LEU A 117 -2.84 7.89 -1.69
N THR A 118 -2.72 6.74 -1.04
CA THR A 118 -2.33 6.63 0.38
C THR A 118 -1.77 5.24 0.69
N GLY A 119 -1.15 5.06 1.85
CA GLY A 119 -0.90 3.75 2.45
C GLY A 119 -2.07 3.24 3.31
N ALA A 120 -3.04 4.10 3.61
CA ALA A 120 -4.08 3.87 4.60
C ALA A 120 -5.21 2.98 4.09
N ASN A 121 -5.69 2.05 4.93
CA ASN A 121 -6.94 1.34 4.65
C ASN A 121 -8.14 2.18 5.09
N LEU A 122 -9.34 1.83 4.60
CA LEU A 122 -10.59 2.42 5.07
C LEU A 122 -10.98 1.81 6.41
N SER A 123 -10.29 2.19 7.49
CA SER A 123 -10.66 1.77 8.85
C SER A 123 -10.51 2.87 9.89
N THR A 124 -11.25 2.74 11.00
CA THR A 124 -11.31 3.69 12.10
C THR A 124 -9.92 4.11 12.60
N SER A 125 -8.98 3.16 12.71
CA SER A 125 -7.60 3.49 13.12
C SER A 125 -6.91 4.48 12.19
N TYR A 126 -7.09 4.35 10.87
CA TYR A 126 -6.56 5.29 9.87
C TYR A 126 -7.27 6.63 9.87
N PHE A 127 -8.54 6.67 10.29
CA PHE A 127 -9.29 7.92 10.37
C PHE A 127 -8.97 8.74 11.62
N ILE A 128 -8.42 8.12 12.68
CA ILE A 128 -8.24 8.76 13.99
C ILE A 128 -6.77 8.97 14.34
N ASN A 129 -5.98 7.89 14.43
CA ASN A 129 -4.68 7.94 15.11
C ASN A 129 -3.61 7.00 14.54
N ARG A 130 -3.69 6.69 13.25
CA ARG A 130 -2.64 5.97 12.52
C ARG A 130 -2.06 6.89 11.46
N GLN A 131 -0.84 7.36 11.71
CA GLN A 131 -0.13 8.28 10.86
C GLN A 131 0.18 7.62 9.52
N ASP A 132 -0.30 8.21 8.44
CA ASP A 132 -0.07 7.80 7.05
C ASP A 132 0.07 9.04 6.17
N ARG A 133 0.29 8.85 4.87
CA ARG A 133 0.35 9.92 3.86
C ARG A 133 -0.87 9.90 2.97
N TYR A 134 -1.29 11.06 2.52
CA TYR A 134 -2.48 11.22 1.68
C TYR A 134 -2.16 12.29 0.63
N VAL A 135 -2.17 11.90 -0.65
CA VAL A 135 -1.94 12.83 -1.76
C VAL A 135 -3.13 12.77 -2.71
N VAL A 136 -3.62 13.95 -3.07
CA VAL A 136 -4.78 14.11 -3.95
C VAL A 136 -4.33 14.72 -5.27
N PHE A 137 -4.68 14.06 -6.35
CA PHE A 137 -4.54 14.53 -7.72
C PHE A 137 -5.93 14.96 -8.19
N GLU A 138 -6.19 16.26 -8.18
CA GLU A 138 -7.46 16.83 -8.63
C GLU A 138 -7.51 16.90 -10.15
N SER A 139 -8.69 16.63 -10.73
CA SER A 139 -8.95 16.81 -12.17
C SER A 139 -7.91 16.13 -13.08
N CYS A 140 -7.37 14.99 -12.66
CA CYS A 140 -6.37 14.22 -13.39
C CYS A 140 -7.01 12.98 -14.01
N LYS A 141 -7.75 13.22 -15.10
CA LYS A 141 -8.58 12.22 -15.77
C LYS A 141 -7.76 11.00 -16.21
N GLU A 142 -6.58 11.21 -16.79
CA GLU A 142 -5.73 10.15 -17.30
C GLU A 142 -5.26 9.21 -16.18
N LEU A 143 -4.85 9.78 -15.03
CA LEU A 143 -4.44 8.99 -13.86
C LEU A 143 -5.63 8.25 -13.24
N ALA A 144 -6.80 8.91 -13.19
CA ALA A 144 -8.03 8.31 -12.69
C ALA A 144 -8.51 7.16 -13.59
N ASP A 145 -8.45 7.32 -14.91
CA ASP A 145 -8.76 6.28 -15.90
C ASP A 145 -7.78 5.10 -15.79
N PHE A 146 -6.48 5.37 -15.65
CA PHE A 146 -5.46 4.34 -15.46
C PHE A 146 -5.74 3.49 -14.21
N PHE A 147 -5.90 4.13 -13.04
CA PHE A 147 -6.10 3.38 -11.81
C PHE A 147 -7.47 2.69 -11.76
N HIS A 148 -8.51 3.29 -12.32
CA HIS A 148 -9.78 2.57 -12.52
C HIS A 148 -9.57 1.33 -13.40
N GLY A 149 -8.85 1.45 -14.51
CA GLY A 149 -8.51 0.34 -15.40
C GLY A 149 -7.78 -0.79 -14.66
N VAL A 150 -6.74 -0.47 -13.88
CA VAL A 150 -5.99 -1.45 -13.07
C VAL A 150 -6.88 -2.15 -12.07
N VAL A 151 -7.68 -1.41 -11.31
CA VAL A 151 -8.61 -1.97 -10.31
C VAL A 151 -9.65 -2.87 -10.97
N ALA A 152 -10.22 -2.45 -12.10
CA ALA A 152 -11.18 -3.24 -12.86
C ALA A 152 -10.55 -4.48 -13.48
N ALA A 153 -9.31 -4.41 -13.97
CA ALA A 153 -8.59 -5.55 -14.53
C ALA A 153 -8.33 -6.63 -13.47
N VAL A 154 -7.87 -6.24 -12.28
CA VAL A 154 -7.73 -7.17 -11.14
C VAL A 154 -9.10 -7.70 -10.71
N GLY A 155 -10.11 -6.84 -10.64
CA GLY A 155 -11.47 -7.21 -10.27
C GLY A 155 -12.11 -8.25 -11.18
N LYS A 156 -11.96 -8.11 -12.50
CA LYS A 156 -12.41 -9.10 -13.50
C LYS A 156 -11.76 -10.48 -13.35
N CYS A 157 -10.58 -10.54 -12.72
CA CYS A 157 -9.87 -11.79 -12.44
C CYS A 157 -10.05 -12.26 -10.98
N SER A 158 -11.05 -11.75 -10.28
CA SER A 158 -11.28 -11.98 -8.85
C SER A 158 -12.65 -12.59 -8.57
N PHE A 159 -12.92 -12.91 -7.30
CA PHE A 159 -14.28 -13.19 -6.86
C PHE A 159 -15.10 -11.90 -6.81
N GLN A 160 -16.43 -12.02 -6.82
CA GLN A 160 -17.38 -10.93 -6.71
C GLN A 160 -18.39 -11.23 -5.60
N LEU A 161 -18.73 -10.19 -4.83
CA LEU A 161 -19.82 -10.24 -3.85
C LEU A 161 -21.15 -10.01 -4.57
N CYS A 162 -22.05 -10.99 -4.47
CA CYS A 162 -23.41 -10.91 -4.98
C CYS A 162 -24.33 -10.15 -4.01
N ASP A 163 -25.46 -9.66 -4.51
CA ASP A 163 -26.50 -8.97 -3.74
C ASP A 163 -27.04 -9.81 -2.57
N GLN A 164 -27.13 -11.13 -2.74
CA GLN A 164 -27.52 -12.07 -1.69
C GLN A 164 -26.43 -12.25 -0.61
N GLY A 165 -25.22 -11.75 -0.84
CA GLY A 165 -24.07 -11.89 0.04
C GLY A 165 -23.22 -13.15 -0.23
N SER A 166 -23.55 -13.95 -1.24
CA SER A 166 -22.66 -15.01 -1.73
C SER A 166 -21.43 -14.39 -2.39
N ILE A 167 -20.31 -15.14 -2.35
CA ILE A 167 -19.07 -14.77 -3.02
C ILE A 167 -18.84 -15.81 -4.11
N GLU A 168 -18.84 -15.35 -5.35
CA GLU A 168 -18.76 -16.20 -6.54
C GLU A 168 -17.62 -15.75 -7.43
N LEU A 169 -17.08 -16.65 -8.24
CA LEU A 169 -16.05 -16.26 -9.20
C LEU A 169 -16.65 -15.31 -10.23
N ASN A 170 -15.98 -14.19 -10.51
CA ASN A 170 -16.50 -13.27 -11.52
C ASN A 170 -16.63 -13.99 -12.88
N PRO A 171 -17.74 -13.84 -13.61
CA PRO A 171 -17.96 -14.53 -14.89
C PRO A 171 -16.89 -14.24 -15.97
N ALA A 172 -16.21 -13.10 -15.89
CA ALA A 172 -15.10 -12.76 -16.79
C ALA A 172 -13.79 -13.47 -16.41
N CYS A 173 -13.69 -14.06 -15.22
CA CYS A 173 -12.52 -14.80 -14.77
C CYS A 173 -12.58 -16.25 -15.30
N SER A 174 -11.99 -16.47 -16.47
CA SER A 174 -11.98 -17.79 -17.12
C SER A 174 -11.09 -18.83 -16.44
N VAL A 175 -10.19 -18.40 -15.53
CA VAL A 175 -9.27 -19.29 -14.82
C VAL A 175 -9.42 -19.08 -13.32
N HIS A 176 -9.79 -20.13 -12.60
CA HIS A 176 -10.00 -20.03 -11.16
C HIS A 176 -8.70 -19.67 -10.40
N PRO A 177 -8.67 -18.65 -9.51
CA PRO A 177 -7.45 -18.13 -8.89
C PRO A 177 -6.62 -19.17 -8.14
N PHE A 178 -7.25 -20.15 -7.48
CA PHE A 178 -6.54 -21.17 -6.69
C PHE A 178 -6.80 -22.63 -7.13
N GLU A 179 -7.70 -22.86 -8.08
CA GLU A 179 -8.04 -24.20 -8.57
C GLU A 179 -7.54 -24.41 -10.00
N GLY A 180 -7.54 -23.36 -10.83
CA GLY A 180 -6.98 -23.38 -12.18
C GLY A 180 -5.46 -23.33 -12.19
N CYS A 181 -4.82 -23.49 -13.35
CA CYS A 181 -3.35 -23.41 -13.47
C CYS A 181 -2.83 -22.00 -13.12
N PHE A 182 -1.68 -21.92 -12.44
CA PHE A 182 -1.08 -20.62 -12.06
C PHE A 182 -0.57 -19.87 -13.29
N ALA A 183 0.03 -20.58 -14.24
CA ALA A 183 0.55 -19.97 -15.47
C ALA A 183 -0.59 -19.33 -16.27
N ASP A 184 -1.72 -20.02 -16.39
CA ASP A 184 -2.90 -19.53 -17.13
C ASP A 184 -3.56 -18.34 -16.41
N TYR A 185 -3.71 -18.41 -15.08
CA TYR A 185 -4.23 -17.28 -14.30
C TYR A 185 -3.32 -16.06 -14.41
N ARG A 186 -2.00 -16.28 -14.36
CA ARG A 186 -1.01 -15.22 -14.55
C ARG A 186 -1.12 -14.61 -15.95
N ALA A 187 -1.25 -15.41 -17.00
CA ALA A 187 -1.44 -14.93 -18.37
C ALA A 187 -2.75 -14.13 -18.52
N LEU A 188 -3.84 -14.60 -17.91
CA LEU A 188 -5.14 -13.91 -17.90
C LEU A 188 -5.02 -12.53 -17.26
N LEU A 189 -4.52 -12.45 -16.02
CA LEU A 189 -4.42 -11.17 -15.31
C LEU A 189 -3.47 -10.21 -16.04
N ARG A 190 -2.34 -10.71 -16.53
CA ARG A 190 -1.40 -9.91 -17.34
C ARG A 190 -2.07 -9.36 -18.59
N SER A 191 -2.81 -10.17 -19.33
CA SER A 191 -3.53 -9.71 -20.52
C SER A 191 -4.52 -8.58 -20.20
N CYS A 192 -5.18 -8.63 -19.04
CA CYS A 192 -6.06 -7.56 -18.59
C CYS A 192 -5.30 -6.27 -18.23
N ILE A 193 -4.18 -6.38 -17.52
CA ILE A 193 -3.35 -5.22 -17.11
C ILE A 193 -2.60 -4.61 -18.31
N ASP A 194 -2.05 -5.43 -19.20
CA ASP A 194 -1.33 -4.98 -20.39
C ASP A 194 -2.24 -4.14 -21.30
N LYS A 195 -3.55 -4.45 -21.37
CA LYS A 195 -4.54 -3.62 -22.09
C LYS A 195 -4.73 -2.24 -21.44
N VAL A 196 -4.64 -2.14 -20.12
CA VAL A 196 -4.73 -0.87 -19.40
C VAL A 196 -3.47 -0.04 -19.66
N ILE A 197 -2.30 -0.67 -19.58
CA ILE A 197 -1.01 -0.01 -19.85
C ILE A 197 -0.95 0.47 -21.30
N ALA A 198 -1.38 -0.35 -22.27
CA ALA A 198 -1.39 0.02 -23.69
C ALA A 198 -2.42 1.11 -24.04
N ALA A 199 -3.39 1.38 -23.16
CA ALA A 199 -4.34 2.47 -23.34
C ALA A 199 -3.82 3.82 -22.82
N LEU A 200 -2.68 3.83 -22.11
CA LEU A 200 -2.01 5.09 -21.79
C LEU A 200 -1.53 5.75 -23.08
N PRO A 201 -1.64 7.09 -23.22
CA PRO A 201 -1.15 7.79 -24.39
C PRO A 201 0.32 7.45 -24.65
N ASP A 202 0.67 7.23 -25.92
CA ASP A 202 2.05 6.96 -26.31
C ASP A 202 2.96 8.08 -25.81
N LYS A 203 4.10 7.67 -25.25
CA LYS A 203 5.21 8.54 -24.82
C LYS A 203 5.89 9.16 -26.04
N GLU A 204 5.18 9.89 -26.89
CA GLU A 204 5.89 11.01 -27.52
C GLU A 204 6.35 11.85 -26.35
N LEU A 205 7.67 11.85 -26.13
CA LEU A 205 8.36 12.69 -25.17
C LEU A 205 7.90 14.10 -25.48
N LEU A 206 6.81 14.55 -24.82
CA LEU A 206 6.52 15.95 -24.69
C LEU A 206 7.86 16.54 -24.26
N PRO A 207 8.43 17.47 -25.04
CA PRO A 207 9.74 18.01 -24.69
C PRO A 207 9.65 18.41 -23.22
N HIS A 208 10.65 18.01 -22.43
CA HIS A 208 10.76 18.23 -20.98
C HIS A 208 10.58 19.71 -20.56
N SER A 209 10.26 20.61 -21.49
CA SER A 209 10.14 22.05 -21.39
C SER A 209 8.71 22.60 -21.17
N LEU A 210 7.64 21.78 -21.08
CA LEU A 210 6.27 22.34 -20.97
C LEU A 210 5.58 22.15 -19.61
N SER A 211 5.91 21.11 -18.83
CA SER A 211 5.31 20.92 -17.49
C SER A 211 6.37 20.96 -16.41
N ASP A 212 6.11 21.74 -15.36
CA ASP A 212 6.97 21.80 -14.16
C ASP A 212 6.79 20.57 -13.25
N THR A 213 5.81 19.71 -13.54
CA THR A 213 5.45 18.56 -12.71
C THR A 213 5.09 17.37 -13.59
N ILE A 214 5.62 16.20 -13.25
CA ILE A 214 5.38 14.95 -13.94
C ILE A 214 4.94 13.88 -12.93
N VAL A 215 3.91 13.13 -13.32
CA VAL A 215 3.28 12.07 -12.53
C VAL A 215 3.40 10.76 -13.29
N TYR A 216 4.17 9.82 -12.76
CA TYR A 216 4.38 8.51 -13.35
C TYR A 216 3.71 7.43 -12.49
N PRO A 217 2.59 6.84 -12.90
CA PRO A 217 2.02 5.70 -12.21
C PRO A 217 2.93 4.47 -12.35
N LEU A 218 3.05 3.69 -11.28
CA LEU A 218 3.90 2.50 -11.19
C LEU A 218 3.13 1.34 -10.58
N LEU A 219 3.31 0.15 -11.15
CA LEU A 219 2.78 -1.11 -10.64
C LEU A 219 3.92 -2.01 -10.16
N GLN A 220 3.72 -2.59 -8.98
CA GLN A 220 4.59 -3.64 -8.44
C GLN A 220 3.74 -4.85 -8.10
N MET A 221 3.86 -5.89 -8.91
CA MET A 221 3.08 -7.13 -8.83
C MET A 221 3.99 -8.30 -9.21
N GLY A 222 4.95 -8.61 -8.33
CA GLY A 222 6.01 -9.60 -8.60
C GLY A 222 5.52 -10.96 -9.14
N PRO A 223 4.44 -11.57 -8.60
CA PRO A 223 3.90 -12.83 -9.12
C PRO A 223 3.43 -12.76 -10.58
N PHE A 224 3.17 -11.55 -11.09
CA PHE A 224 2.69 -11.27 -12.44
C PHE A 224 3.72 -10.51 -13.28
N GLU A 225 4.98 -10.44 -12.81
CA GLU A 225 6.12 -9.88 -13.55
C GLU A 225 6.05 -8.37 -13.83
N TYR A 226 5.21 -7.63 -13.10
CA TYR A 226 5.29 -6.17 -13.05
C TYR A 226 6.22 -5.75 -11.92
N ASN A 227 7.34 -5.11 -12.26
CA ASN A 227 8.43 -4.78 -11.33
C ASN A 227 8.88 -3.33 -11.46
N GLU A 228 7.97 -2.41 -11.79
CA GLU A 228 8.31 -1.04 -12.17
C GLU A 228 8.91 -0.26 -11.01
N GLU A 229 8.31 -0.37 -9.81
CA GLU A 229 8.89 0.19 -8.58
C GLU A 229 10.27 -0.40 -8.31
N TYR A 230 10.40 -1.73 -8.30
CA TYR A 230 11.65 -2.38 -7.99
C TYR A 230 12.75 -1.96 -8.98
N ASN A 231 12.45 -1.87 -10.26
CA ASN A 231 13.39 -1.43 -11.29
C ASN A 231 13.73 0.06 -11.16
N LEU A 232 12.76 0.91 -10.84
CA LEU A 232 12.98 2.33 -10.57
C LEU A 232 13.91 2.51 -9.36
N LEU A 233 13.61 1.85 -8.24
CA LEU A 233 14.44 1.87 -7.05
C LEU A 233 15.80 1.23 -7.32
N LYS A 234 15.90 0.24 -8.22
CA LYS A 234 17.18 -0.30 -8.69
C LYS A 234 17.98 0.70 -9.52
N GLY A 235 17.34 1.48 -10.38
CA GLY A 235 18.02 2.53 -11.13
C GLY A 235 18.48 3.67 -10.22
N LEU A 236 17.59 4.13 -9.34
CA LEU A 236 17.83 5.22 -8.40
C LEU A 236 18.80 4.83 -7.28
N LEU A 237 18.73 3.58 -6.82
CA LEU A 237 19.41 3.08 -5.63
C LEU A 237 20.32 1.83 -5.84
N SER A 238 20.62 1.42 -7.08
CA SER A 238 21.53 0.30 -7.45
C SER A 238 21.43 -0.96 -6.56
N LEU A 239 20.23 -1.58 -6.48
CA LEU A 239 19.86 -2.56 -5.44
C LEU A 239 20.80 -3.76 -5.23
N GLN A 240 21.69 -3.61 -4.25
CA GLN A 240 21.53 -4.22 -2.93
C GLN A 240 21.42 -3.07 -1.91
N TYR A 241 20.24 -2.85 -1.29
CA TYR A 241 19.98 -1.69 -0.40
C TYR A 241 21.10 -1.43 0.63
N GLU A 242 21.64 -2.49 1.22
CA GLU A 242 22.74 -2.42 2.19
C GLU A 242 24.06 -1.95 1.55
N GLN A 243 24.35 -2.34 0.30
CA GLN A 243 25.54 -1.89 -0.42
C GLN A 243 25.41 -0.42 -0.81
N LEU A 244 24.33 0.06 -1.44
CA LEU A 244 24.30 1.48 -1.80
C LEU A 244 24.25 2.43 -0.58
N MET A 245 23.36 2.15 0.39
CA MET A 245 23.22 3.00 1.58
C MET A 245 24.54 3.16 2.31
N PHE A 246 25.41 2.15 2.25
CA PHE A 246 26.60 2.12 3.07
C PHE A 246 27.93 2.13 2.30
N THR A 247 28.07 1.43 1.17
CA THR A 247 29.31 1.33 0.37
C THR A 247 29.44 2.34 -0.76
N GLU A 248 28.37 2.72 -1.46
CA GLU A 248 28.49 3.47 -2.73
C GLU A 248 27.90 4.89 -2.71
N GLY A 249 26.89 5.14 -1.86
CA GLY A 249 26.21 6.44 -1.81
C GLY A 249 27.13 7.59 -1.33
N LYS A 250 27.05 8.74 -1.99
CA LYS A 250 27.66 10.01 -1.52
C LYS A 250 26.63 11.00 -0.96
N TYR A 251 25.34 10.63 -1.01
CA TYR A 251 24.22 11.44 -0.56
C TYR A 251 24.00 11.31 0.95
N SER A 252 23.38 12.34 1.53
CA SER A 252 22.79 12.28 2.87
C SER A 252 21.45 11.56 2.81
N MET A 253 21.11 10.79 3.84
CA MET A 253 19.86 10.05 3.90
C MET A 253 19.33 10.01 5.32
N ASP A 254 18.06 10.35 5.48
CA ASP A 254 17.35 10.20 6.75
C ASP A 254 16.29 9.11 6.60
N ILE A 255 16.32 8.13 7.49
CA ILE A 255 15.39 6.99 7.52
C ILE A 255 14.53 7.14 8.77
N ILE A 256 13.22 7.17 8.60
CA ILE A 256 12.25 7.18 9.71
C ILE A 256 11.54 5.84 9.79
N THR A 257 11.49 5.25 10.98
CA THR A 257 10.72 4.03 11.27
C THR A 257 9.79 4.25 12.47
N ALA A 258 8.89 3.30 12.74
CA ALA A 258 8.08 3.35 13.96
C ALA A 258 8.94 3.02 15.19
N ALA A 259 8.85 3.82 16.26
CA ALA A 259 9.27 3.35 17.58
C ALA A 259 8.45 2.10 17.94
N PRO A 260 8.96 1.18 18.80
CA PRO A 260 8.25 -0.03 19.18
C PRO A 260 6.83 0.24 19.64
N LYS A 261 6.61 1.28 20.46
CA LYS A 261 5.28 1.69 20.96
C LYS A 261 4.34 2.27 19.89
N ALA A 262 4.89 2.82 18.81
CA ALA A 262 4.12 3.32 17.67
C ALA A 262 3.88 2.23 16.61
N ASN A 263 4.37 1.01 16.82
CA ASN A 263 4.11 -0.12 15.93
C ASN A 263 2.72 -0.71 16.21
N GLY A 264 1.94 -0.98 15.16
CA GLY A 264 0.59 -1.55 15.31
C GLY A 264 0.52 -2.95 15.94
N PHE A 265 1.66 -3.63 16.10
CA PHE A 265 1.77 -4.92 16.78
C PHE A 265 2.34 -4.82 18.21
N PHE A 266 2.56 -3.61 18.73
CA PHE A 266 3.04 -3.43 20.10
C PHE A 266 2.04 -4.01 21.11
N GLY A 267 2.54 -4.87 22.00
CA GLY A 267 1.69 -5.57 22.97
C GLY A 267 0.77 -6.65 22.39
N ALA A 268 0.87 -6.98 21.09
CA ALA A 268 0.11 -8.05 20.50
C ALA A 268 0.47 -9.41 21.13
N THR A 269 -0.53 -10.29 21.29
CA THR A 269 -0.31 -11.63 21.82
C THR A 269 0.26 -12.59 20.77
N GLY A 270 0.97 -13.63 21.22
CA GLY A 270 1.56 -14.63 20.33
C GLY A 270 2.75 -14.12 19.51
N THR A 271 3.00 -14.75 18.36
CA THR A 271 4.21 -14.51 17.56
C THR A 271 4.26 -13.11 16.94
N SER A 272 3.12 -12.48 16.67
CA SER A 272 3.05 -11.10 16.16
C SER A 272 3.59 -10.07 17.15
N GLY A 273 3.57 -10.36 18.46
CA GLY A 273 4.15 -9.49 19.48
C GLY A 273 5.66 -9.30 19.36
N TYR A 274 6.35 -10.16 18.59
CA TYR A 274 7.78 -10.02 18.30
C TYR A 274 8.09 -9.06 17.13
N ILE A 275 7.08 -8.63 16.37
CA ILE A 275 7.28 -7.76 15.20
C ILE A 275 8.01 -6.46 15.56
N PRO A 276 7.65 -5.72 16.64
CA PRO A 276 8.41 -4.54 17.04
C PRO A 276 9.89 -4.85 17.33
N SER A 277 10.19 -5.94 18.04
CA SER A 277 11.57 -6.36 18.33
C SER A 277 12.35 -6.77 17.06
N ILE A 278 11.68 -7.33 16.05
CA ILE A 278 12.30 -7.62 14.75
C ILE A 278 12.75 -6.31 14.09
N TYR A 279 11.91 -5.27 14.11
CA TYR A 279 12.30 -3.96 13.57
C TYR A 279 13.44 -3.34 14.38
N SER A 280 13.45 -3.44 15.72
CA SER A 280 14.60 -3.00 16.53
C SER A 280 15.89 -3.72 16.14
N ARG A 281 15.82 -5.02 15.79
CA ARG A 281 16.98 -5.79 15.28
C ARG A 281 17.43 -5.35 13.89
N VAL A 282 16.50 -4.97 13.02
CA VAL A 282 16.82 -4.36 11.72
C VAL A 282 17.52 -3.03 11.93
N SER A 283 17.00 -2.15 12.80
CA SER A 283 17.62 -0.88 13.17
C SER A 283 19.03 -1.05 13.74
N GLU A 284 19.24 -2.02 14.64
CA GLU A 284 20.57 -2.39 15.16
C GLU A 284 21.52 -2.77 14.02
N SER A 285 21.04 -3.51 13.01
CA SER A 285 21.85 -3.91 11.85
C SER A 285 22.21 -2.72 10.95
N VAL A 286 21.27 -1.80 10.72
CA VAL A 286 21.49 -0.55 9.97
C VAL A 286 22.55 0.32 10.65
N LEU A 287 22.50 0.48 11.98
CA LEU A 287 23.52 1.23 12.73
C LEU A 287 24.90 0.56 12.70
N GLN A 288 24.95 -0.78 12.72
CA GLN A 288 26.20 -1.52 12.56
C GLN A 288 26.80 -1.31 11.16
N LEU A 289 25.99 -1.32 10.10
CA LEU A 289 26.43 -1.02 8.75
C LEU A 289 26.90 0.44 8.62
N LYS A 290 26.16 1.40 9.20
CA LYS A 290 26.55 2.81 9.30
C LYS A 290 27.98 2.96 9.84
N LYS A 291 28.28 2.28 10.95
CA LYS A 291 29.62 2.28 11.57
C LYS A 291 30.66 1.58 10.71
N ARG A 292 30.35 0.37 10.23
CA ARG A 292 31.26 -0.45 9.42
C ARG A 292 31.77 0.28 8.17
N TYR A 293 30.91 1.07 7.54
CA TYR A 293 31.22 1.77 6.30
C TYR A 293 31.43 3.29 6.49
N ASN A 294 31.52 3.75 7.74
CA ASN A 294 31.79 5.15 8.10
C ASN A 294 30.83 6.17 7.42
N ARG A 295 29.54 5.87 7.35
CA ARG A 295 28.52 6.73 6.74
C ARG A 295 27.84 7.62 7.76
N SER A 296 28.54 8.65 8.22
CA SER A 296 28.01 9.61 9.22
C SER A 296 26.73 10.31 8.75
N ASN A 297 26.56 10.50 7.44
CA ASN A 297 25.45 11.18 6.78
C ASN A 297 24.20 10.32 6.52
N VAL A 298 24.14 9.10 7.04
CA VAL A 298 22.92 8.27 7.05
C VAL A 298 22.35 8.27 8.46
N ASN A 299 21.23 8.94 8.70
CA ASN A 299 20.62 9.01 10.03
C ASN A 299 19.38 8.15 10.11
N LEU A 300 19.18 7.56 11.29
CA LEU A 300 18.02 6.77 11.60
C LEU A 300 17.22 7.51 12.67
N TYR A 301 15.92 7.57 12.47
CA TYR A 301 14.96 8.19 13.37
C TYR A 301 13.84 7.21 13.66
N GLU A 302 13.20 7.38 14.80
CA GLU A 302 11.98 6.70 15.16
C GLU A 302 10.85 7.71 15.42
N TYR A 303 9.67 7.42 14.90
CA TYR A 303 8.46 8.16 15.18
C TYR A 303 7.81 7.65 16.47
N TYR A 304 7.46 8.56 17.37
CA TYR A 304 6.59 8.28 18.50
C TYR A 304 5.70 9.49 18.85
N ARG A 305 4.39 9.24 18.89
CA ARG A 305 3.40 10.18 19.41
C ARG A 305 2.43 9.40 20.28
N ASP A 306 2.17 9.88 21.48
CA ASP A 306 1.34 9.15 22.44
C ASP A 306 -0.07 8.92 21.90
N GLY A 307 -0.55 7.68 22.00
CA GLY A 307 -1.83 7.24 21.44
C GLY A 307 -1.86 7.09 19.91
N TRP A 308 -0.74 7.27 19.19
CA TRP A 308 -0.67 7.13 17.73
C TRP A 308 0.21 5.95 17.29
N THR A 309 -0.14 5.37 16.15
CA THR A 309 0.71 4.39 15.45
C THR A 309 1.27 4.97 14.16
N PHE A 310 2.42 4.46 13.70
CA PHE A 310 3.10 4.94 12.49
C PHE A 310 2.98 3.94 11.34
N HIS A 311 2.56 4.43 10.17
CA HIS A 311 2.36 3.64 8.96
C HIS A 311 2.67 4.42 7.67
N ALA A 312 3.24 5.62 7.77
CA ALA A 312 3.63 6.40 6.61
C ALA A 312 4.74 5.69 5.82
N LYS A 313 4.60 5.69 4.49
CA LYS A 313 5.56 5.09 3.55
C LYS A 313 5.87 6.08 2.44
N GLY A 314 7.12 6.14 2.03
CA GLY A 314 7.50 6.99 0.93
C GLY A 314 8.99 7.13 0.77
N LEU A 315 9.36 7.72 -0.35
CA LEU A 315 10.71 8.20 -0.63
C LEU A 315 10.59 9.67 -1.03
N TRP A 316 11.54 10.49 -0.58
CA TRP A 316 11.72 11.86 -1.05
C TRP A 316 13.15 12.01 -1.53
N VAL A 317 13.31 12.59 -2.70
CA VAL A 317 14.61 12.95 -3.27
C VAL A 317 14.57 14.43 -3.60
N GLU A 318 15.49 15.20 -3.03
CA GLU A 318 15.58 16.64 -3.21
C GLU A 318 16.90 16.95 -3.93
N THR A 319 16.80 17.66 -5.06
CA THR A 319 17.95 18.25 -5.76
C THR A 319 17.82 19.77 -5.73
N ALA A 320 18.82 20.48 -6.27
CA ALA A 320 18.76 21.94 -6.34
C ALA A 320 17.54 22.44 -7.13
N THR A 321 17.16 21.73 -8.19
CA THR A 321 16.14 22.17 -9.14
C THR A 321 14.83 21.41 -9.04
N GLU A 322 14.81 20.21 -8.44
CA GLU A 322 13.66 19.31 -8.47
C GLU A 322 13.44 18.61 -7.13
N THR A 323 12.21 18.14 -6.92
CA THR A 323 11.85 17.23 -5.83
C THR A 323 11.06 16.07 -6.41
N ALA A 324 11.46 14.86 -6.05
CA ALA A 324 10.74 13.65 -6.39
C ALA A 324 10.18 12.98 -5.14
N SER A 325 8.97 12.43 -5.23
CA SER A 325 8.39 11.60 -4.17
C SER A 325 7.71 10.36 -4.72
N LEU A 326 7.95 9.22 -4.06
CA LEU A 326 7.16 8.01 -4.25
C LEU A 326 6.01 7.98 -3.25
N ILE A 327 4.80 7.81 -3.78
CA ILE A 327 3.54 7.82 -3.03
C ILE A 327 2.72 6.60 -3.42
N GLY A 328 2.27 5.82 -2.45
CA GLY A 328 1.34 4.72 -2.67
C GLY A 328 1.42 3.66 -1.59
N SER A 329 1.20 2.41 -1.96
CA SER A 329 0.90 1.36 -0.99
C SER A 329 2.07 0.51 -0.50
N SER A 330 3.21 0.54 -1.22
CA SER A 330 4.38 -0.31 -0.95
C SER A 330 5.02 -0.02 0.41
N ASN A 331 5.45 -1.09 1.08
CA ASN A 331 6.24 -1.00 2.30
C ASN A 331 7.75 -1.02 2.03
N PHE A 332 8.18 -1.07 0.76
CA PHE A 332 9.58 -1.23 0.35
C PHE A 332 10.26 -2.49 0.91
N GLY A 333 9.46 -3.48 1.31
CA GLY A 333 9.92 -4.77 1.86
C GLY A 333 9.95 -5.88 0.81
N TYR A 334 10.50 -7.04 1.19
CA TYR A 334 10.57 -8.21 0.30
C TYR A 334 9.18 -8.63 -0.19
N ARG A 335 8.16 -8.52 0.70
CA ARG A 335 6.79 -8.93 0.36
C ARG A 335 6.16 -8.02 -0.69
N SER A 336 6.34 -6.71 -0.58
CA SER A 336 5.84 -5.74 -1.58
C SER A 336 6.45 -6.01 -2.96
N VAL A 337 7.74 -6.35 -3.02
CA VAL A 337 8.39 -6.66 -4.31
C VAL A 337 7.87 -7.98 -4.90
N HIS A 338 7.84 -9.05 -4.11
CA HIS A 338 7.73 -10.41 -4.67
C HIS A 338 6.36 -11.07 -4.55
N ARG A 339 5.45 -10.55 -3.72
CA ARG A 339 4.23 -11.29 -3.31
C ARG A 339 2.95 -10.48 -3.43
N ASP A 340 2.99 -9.18 -3.14
CA ASP A 340 1.78 -8.35 -3.09
C ASP A 340 1.46 -7.69 -4.44
N LEU A 341 0.21 -7.24 -4.59
CA LEU A 341 -0.18 -6.29 -5.63
C LEU A 341 -0.14 -4.87 -5.07
N GLU A 342 0.80 -4.07 -5.53
CA GLU A 342 1.06 -2.71 -5.07
C GLU A 342 0.97 -1.73 -6.23
N ALA A 343 0.58 -0.49 -5.92
CA ALA A 343 0.46 0.59 -6.89
C ALA A 343 0.96 1.89 -6.26
N GLN A 344 1.65 2.69 -7.07
CA GLN A 344 2.30 3.92 -6.65
C GLN A 344 2.28 4.97 -7.76
N VAL A 345 2.68 6.18 -7.38
CA VAL A 345 3.05 7.25 -8.28
C VAL A 345 4.45 7.73 -7.90
N LEU A 346 5.32 7.86 -8.89
CA LEU A 346 6.49 8.74 -8.81
C LEU A 346 6.06 10.12 -9.29
N LEU A 347 6.06 11.09 -8.37
CA LEU A 347 5.87 12.49 -8.67
C LEU A 347 7.24 13.16 -8.73
N VAL A 348 7.53 13.90 -9.81
CA VAL A 348 8.74 14.71 -9.97
C VAL A 348 8.30 16.13 -10.30
N THR A 349 8.81 17.12 -9.57
CA THR A 349 8.40 18.51 -9.77
C THR A 349 9.54 19.51 -9.58
N SER A 350 9.58 20.52 -10.44
CA SER A 350 10.37 21.74 -10.30
C SER A 350 9.52 22.93 -9.82
N ASN A 351 8.19 22.75 -9.69
CA ASN A 351 7.27 23.77 -9.17
C ASN A 351 7.59 24.10 -7.71
N GLU A 352 8.02 25.33 -7.43
CA GLU A 352 8.46 25.75 -6.09
C GLU A 352 7.40 25.53 -5.01
N HIS A 353 6.13 25.84 -5.32
CA HIS A 353 5.05 25.67 -4.35
C HIS A 353 4.82 24.20 -3.99
N LEU A 354 4.80 23.31 -4.98
CA LEU A 354 4.63 21.88 -4.74
C LEU A 354 5.87 21.27 -4.05
N ARG A 355 7.07 21.74 -4.38
CA ARG A 355 8.31 21.38 -3.67
C ARG A 355 8.21 21.72 -2.18
N ASP A 356 7.75 22.92 -1.86
CA ASP A 356 7.54 23.36 -0.48
C ASP A 356 6.47 22.51 0.23
N GLN A 357 5.34 22.21 -0.43
CA GLN A 357 4.32 21.33 0.14
C GLN A 357 4.84 19.92 0.46
N LEU A 358 5.63 19.32 -0.44
CA LEU A 358 6.26 18.01 -0.21
C LEU A 358 7.29 18.06 0.91
N LYS A 359 8.05 19.15 0.99
CA LYS A 359 9.02 19.39 2.05
C LYS A 359 8.35 19.56 3.40
N GLU A 360 7.26 20.30 3.48
CA GLU A 360 6.46 20.44 4.68
C GLU A 360 5.80 19.13 5.09
N GLU A 361 5.25 18.36 4.14
CA GLU A 361 4.72 17.01 4.40
C GLU A 361 5.78 16.13 5.06
N ARG A 362 6.98 16.08 4.48
CA ARG A 362 8.13 15.37 5.04
C ARG A 362 8.46 15.89 6.43
N ASN A 363 8.64 17.20 6.61
CA ASN A 363 9.04 17.79 7.89
C ASN A 363 8.02 17.48 9.00
N ARG A 364 6.71 17.48 8.71
CA ARG A 364 5.67 17.08 9.68
C ARG A 364 5.80 15.64 10.17
N LEU A 365 6.36 14.73 9.36
CA LEU A 365 6.66 13.37 9.82
C LEU A 365 7.82 13.37 10.84
N PHE A 366 8.72 14.35 10.78
CA PHE A 366 9.84 14.51 11.70
C PHE A 366 9.48 15.25 13.00
N ASP A 367 8.36 15.97 13.06
CA ASP A 367 7.91 16.69 14.28
C ASP A 367 7.79 15.78 15.51
N PHE A 368 7.46 14.50 15.29
CA PHE A 368 7.37 13.47 16.33
C PHE A 368 8.46 12.39 16.19
N ALA A 369 9.53 12.70 15.47
CA ALA A 369 10.65 11.81 15.28
C ALA A 369 11.82 12.17 16.19
N SER A 370 12.46 11.16 16.76
CA SER A 370 13.70 11.31 17.52
C SER A 370 14.81 10.46 16.93
N ILE A 371 16.07 10.88 17.11
CA ILE A 371 17.23 10.13 16.62
C ILE A 371 17.24 8.73 17.25
N LEU A 372 17.34 7.71 16.39
CA LEU A 372 17.50 6.32 16.78
C LEU A 372 18.98 5.93 16.66
N ASP A 373 19.71 6.12 17.76
CA ASP A 373 21.12 5.74 17.90
C ASP A 373 21.29 4.51 18.81
N GLU A 374 22.54 4.17 19.13
CA GLU A 374 22.84 3.03 20.01
C GLU A 374 22.39 3.23 21.46
N VAL A 375 22.20 4.48 21.90
CA VAL A 375 21.68 4.80 23.23
C VAL A 375 20.17 4.57 23.23
N ALA A 376 19.48 5.07 22.22
CA ALA A 376 18.05 4.87 22.03
C ALA A 376 17.66 3.39 21.94
N LEU A 377 18.47 2.56 21.26
CA LEU A 377 18.26 1.09 21.19
C LEU A 377 18.42 0.35 22.53
N ARG A 378 19.02 0.97 23.56
CA ARG A 378 19.14 0.37 24.90
C ARG A 378 17.90 0.60 25.77
N ARG A 379 16.94 1.40 25.33
CA ARG A 379 15.67 1.60 26.05
C ARG A 379 14.90 0.28 26.16
N ALA A 380 14.14 0.13 27.24
CA ALA A 380 13.46 -1.12 27.56
C ALA A 380 12.47 -1.58 26.48
N ASP A 381 11.84 -0.64 25.78
CA ASP A 381 10.89 -0.92 24.70
C ASP A 381 11.54 -1.45 23.41
N HIS A 382 12.86 -1.29 23.27
CA HIS A 382 13.67 -1.84 22.18
C HIS A 382 14.26 -3.21 22.48
N HIS A 383 13.83 -3.85 23.58
CA HIS A 383 14.33 -5.16 23.94
C HIS A 383 14.17 -6.16 22.78
N ILE A 384 15.27 -6.82 22.43
CA ILE A 384 15.33 -7.85 21.39
C ILE A 384 15.55 -9.21 22.07
N PRO A 385 14.49 -10.02 22.24
CA PRO A 385 14.60 -11.36 22.83
C PRO A 385 15.58 -12.25 22.06
N MET A 386 16.20 -13.21 22.75
CA MET A 386 17.13 -14.18 22.14
C MET A 386 16.48 -14.95 20.98
N VAL A 387 15.21 -15.35 21.13
CA VAL A 387 14.46 -16.01 20.05
C VAL A 387 14.41 -15.15 18.79
N VAL A 388 14.18 -13.83 18.93
CA VAL A 388 14.18 -12.89 17.79
C VAL A 388 15.56 -12.86 17.16
N ARG A 389 16.63 -12.72 17.94
CA ARG A 389 18.02 -12.71 17.43
C ARG A 389 18.36 -13.94 16.58
N MET A 390 17.82 -15.11 16.93
CA MET A 390 18.02 -16.35 16.18
C MET A 390 17.17 -16.41 14.89
N ILE A 391 15.90 -16.00 14.96
CA ILE A 391 14.97 -16.19 13.83
C ILE A 391 15.04 -15.07 12.79
N THR A 392 15.50 -13.85 13.11
CA THR A 392 15.48 -12.71 12.17
C THR A 392 16.15 -13.04 10.83
N ARG A 393 17.24 -13.83 10.84
CA ARG A 393 17.92 -14.26 9.61
C ARG A 393 17.07 -15.21 8.75
N LEU A 394 16.21 -16.02 9.37
CA LEU A 394 15.35 -16.99 8.70
C LEU A 394 14.09 -16.34 8.11
N ILE A 395 13.63 -15.23 8.70
CA ILE A 395 12.39 -14.55 8.31
C ILE A 395 12.60 -13.30 7.43
N ARG A 396 13.83 -12.99 7.02
CA ARG A 396 14.15 -11.81 6.18
C ARG A 396 13.37 -11.80 4.86
N ASN A 397 13.04 -12.98 4.33
CA ASN A 397 12.29 -13.13 3.07
C ASN A 397 10.76 -13.17 3.30
N LEU A 398 10.27 -12.80 4.49
CA LEU A 398 8.84 -12.77 4.82
C LEU A 398 8.28 -11.34 4.91
N PHE A 399 9.13 -10.33 5.08
CA PHE A 399 8.73 -8.93 5.30
C PHE A 399 9.38 -8.02 4.27
#